data_AF-A0A7C3HTP7-F1
#
_entry.id   AF-A0A7C3HTP7-F1
#
_cell.length_a   1.000
_cell.length_b   1.000
_cell.length_c   1.000
_cell.angle_alpha   90.00
_cell.angle_beta   90.00
_cell.angle_gamma   90.00
#
_symmetry.space_group_name_H-M   'P 1'
#
loop_
_entity.id
_entity.type
_entity.pdbx_description
1 polymer ?
#
loop_
_entity_poly.entity_id
_entity_poly.type
_entity_poly.pdbx_seq_one_letter_code
_entity_poly.pdbx_strand_id
1 'polypeptide(L)'
;LPVEVPVRSLSVRRDTLWACTDFGLAYADLHLPNLQAPESWRNVTSADGLPDDRTRQILWINGQPFVATEKGVGTLSGGRWHTFAFSEAYIVGLTAWQGKLVVALGYRVEVFDGTGWQAVGQDVSKCSFVTADRQGRLWIGRRQDGLAVFDEASQRWQNVQANCPSGNVITDLAIDENGILWCTSRDGGVFSYDGQTWIVYDAHSGYMPINTILAVAVDRANRKWFGTQGRGAVVFAETDTGLVVVRHSEADGTLAGSDTPSYVIITDVAVDPDGNVWLLNRFASNGNAVAFMTPDGKWGYFSLVDGLKTTAVTTIAFGPAGRKWLGTDQDGVQVIDDAGTLFSKEDDDLSQGLTTTDGLRSNRVRAIAPDENGVVWIGTDKGLNFWYAGDVGERWGLISEDIYTIGVDPQNNKWIGTGSGITLLDPDGYPVRHFTTQNSHLVSDHVQAFAFDAATGDVYVGTSHGLSRLSTPYTAPKENLSEVLVYPNPYVLTAAGPKLTITNLARQSHVRILTEDGRLVRNFLPGEVPGGRVFWDGRNDRGKLVASGIYLVLVTTETGESAIRKVAVVR
;
A
#
# COMPACT_ATOMS: atom_id res chain seq x y z
N LEU A 1 -28.18 31.28 -26.95
CA LEU A 1 -27.94 29.83 -26.86
C LEU A 1 -27.94 29.47 -25.37
N PRO A 2 -28.53 28.34 -24.96
CA PRO A 2 -28.42 27.90 -23.57
C PRO A 2 -26.94 27.69 -23.24
N VAL A 3 -26.49 28.28 -22.13
CA VAL A 3 -25.14 28.11 -21.60
C VAL A 3 -25.25 27.09 -20.48
N GLU A 4 -24.40 26.07 -20.49
CA GLU A 4 -24.30 25.17 -19.34
C GLU A 4 -23.81 25.96 -18.13
N VAL A 5 -24.62 25.97 -17.07
CA VAL A 5 -24.30 26.67 -15.83
C VAL A 5 -23.93 25.65 -14.76
N PRO A 6 -22.74 25.76 -14.14
CA PRO A 6 -22.38 24.91 -13.02
C PRO A 6 -23.34 25.11 -11.84
N VAL A 7 -23.93 24.02 -11.36
CA VAL A 7 -24.70 24.01 -10.10
C VAL A 7 -23.72 23.67 -8.97
N ARG A 8 -23.52 24.61 -8.05
CA ARG A 8 -22.55 24.51 -6.95
C ARG A 8 -23.13 23.84 -5.70
N SER A 9 -24.41 24.02 -5.47
CA SER A 9 -25.13 23.48 -4.32
C SER A 9 -26.62 23.37 -4.64
N LEU A 10 -27.26 22.34 -4.07
CA LEU A 10 -28.69 22.09 -4.20
C LEU A 10 -29.33 21.98 -2.82
N SER A 11 -30.56 22.44 -2.70
CA SER A 11 -31.38 22.20 -1.52
C SER A 11 -32.85 22.10 -1.87
N VAL A 12 -33.55 21.16 -1.26
CA VAL A 12 -35.00 21.03 -1.39
C VAL A 12 -35.65 21.48 -0.08
N ARG A 13 -36.63 22.36 -0.19
CA ARG A 13 -37.43 22.78 0.96
C ARG A 13 -38.86 23.13 0.54
N ARG A 14 -39.85 22.52 1.23
CA ARG A 14 -41.29 22.75 1.00
C ARG A 14 -41.62 22.71 -0.49
N ASP A 15 -41.23 21.60 -1.13
CA ASP A 15 -41.45 21.33 -2.55
C ASP A 15 -40.83 22.33 -3.53
N THR A 16 -39.93 23.19 -3.05
CA THR A 16 -39.13 24.08 -3.90
C THR A 16 -37.70 23.55 -3.96
N LEU A 17 -37.19 23.36 -5.17
CA LEU A 17 -35.78 23.08 -5.44
C LEU A 17 -35.03 24.40 -5.57
N TRP A 18 -33.92 24.52 -4.86
CA TRP A 18 -33.03 25.67 -4.86
C TRP A 18 -31.67 25.24 -5.39
N ALA A 19 -31.08 26.04 -6.28
CA ALA A 19 -29.81 25.78 -6.92
C ALA A 19 -28.91 27.02 -6.86
N CYS A 20 -27.74 26.88 -6.26
CA CYS A 20 -26.70 27.89 -6.33
C CYS A 20 -25.96 27.78 -7.65
N THR A 21 -25.91 28.90 -8.38
CA THR A 21 -25.25 29.02 -9.69
C THR A 21 -24.32 30.22 -9.74
N ASP A 22 -23.52 30.28 -10.79
CA ASP A 22 -22.64 31.43 -11.07
C ASP A 22 -23.43 32.69 -11.53
N PHE A 23 -24.76 32.60 -11.69
CA PHE A 23 -25.65 33.69 -12.12
C PHE A 23 -26.80 33.98 -11.13
N GLY A 24 -26.71 33.49 -9.90
CA GLY A 24 -27.70 33.73 -8.85
C GLY A 24 -28.19 32.45 -8.18
N LEU A 25 -29.12 32.62 -7.25
CA LEU A 25 -29.85 31.53 -6.60
C LEU A 25 -31.12 31.24 -7.40
N ALA A 26 -31.06 30.17 -8.20
CA ALA A 26 -32.21 29.70 -8.96
C ALA A 26 -33.13 28.88 -8.07
N TYR A 27 -34.45 28.97 -8.27
CA TYR A 27 -35.42 28.12 -7.60
C TYR A 27 -36.65 27.82 -8.46
N ALA A 28 -37.21 26.63 -8.28
CA ALA A 28 -38.39 26.15 -9.00
C ALA A 28 -39.25 25.25 -8.11
N ASP A 29 -40.56 25.26 -8.35
CA ASP A 29 -41.50 24.34 -7.71
C ASP A 29 -41.37 22.95 -8.34
N LEU A 30 -41.18 21.93 -7.50
CA LEU A 30 -40.99 20.54 -7.92
C LEU A 30 -42.20 19.94 -8.63
N HIS A 31 -43.37 20.54 -8.51
CA HIS A 31 -44.58 20.10 -9.20
C HIS A 31 -44.69 20.63 -10.64
N LEU A 32 -43.78 21.51 -11.08
CA LEU A 32 -43.80 21.98 -12.45
C LEU A 32 -43.51 20.81 -13.42
N PRO A 33 -44.24 20.74 -14.55
CA PRO A 33 -44.19 19.58 -15.45
C PRO A 33 -42.84 19.42 -16.16
N ASN A 34 -42.02 20.47 -16.22
CA ASN A 34 -40.72 20.44 -16.89
C ASN A 34 -39.68 21.34 -16.22
N LEU A 35 -38.91 20.79 -15.27
CA LEU A 35 -37.78 21.49 -14.66
C LEU A 35 -36.54 21.59 -15.57
N GLN A 36 -36.53 20.96 -16.75
CA GLN A 36 -35.47 21.16 -17.74
C GLN A 36 -35.64 22.49 -18.49
N ALA A 37 -36.86 23.04 -18.52
CA ALA A 37 -37.17 24.30 -19.16
C ALA A 37 -36.65 25.48 -18.31
N PRO A 38 -35.79 26.37 -18.83
CA PRO A 38 -35.30 27.54 -18.10
C PRO A 38 -36.42 28.44 -17.55
N GLU A 39 -37.54 28.54 -18.25
CA GLU A 39 -38.72 29.32 -17.85
C GLU A 39 -39.44 28.79 -16.60
N SER A 40 -39.19 27.54 -16.21
CA SER A 40 -39.71 26.96 -14.97
C SER A 40 -38.98 27.48 -13.72
N TRP A 41 -37.85 28.16 -13.92
CA TRP A 41 -36.99 28.65 -12.84
C TRP A 41 -37.14 30.15 -12.65
N ARG A 42 -37.15 30.55 -11.39
CA ARG A 42 -36.95 31.93 -10.96
C ARG A 42 -35.54 32.09 -10.45
N ASN A 43 -35.02 33.30 -10.45
CA ASN A 43 -33.65 33.57 -10.02
C ASN A 43 -33.63 34.75 -9.06
N VAL A 44 -32.79 34.64 -8.03
CA VAL A 44 -32.48 35.72 -7.09
C VAL A 44 -31.04 36.14 -7.33
N THR A 45 -30.83 37.44 -7.50
CA THR A 45 -29.55 38.06 -7.85
C THR A 45 -29.17 39.15 -6.85
N SER A 46 -28.04 39.80 -7.08
CA SER A 46 -27.61 40.99 -6.34
C SER A 46 -28.60 42.15 -6.47
N ALA A 47 -29.35 42.24 -7.58
CA ALA A 47 -30.42 43.21 -7.73
C ALA A 47 -31.58 42.97 -6.74
N ASP A 48 -31.76 41.74 -6.28
CA ASP A 48 -32.78 41.35 -5.31
C ASP A 48 -32.30 41.42 -3.86
N GLY A 49 -31.03 41.79 -3.63
CA GLY A 49 -30.43 41.99 -2.31
C GLY A 49 -29.41 40.93 -1.88
N LEU A 50 -29.01 40.01 -2.78
CA LEU A 50 -27.86 39.14 -2.53
C LEU A 50 -26.54 39.94 -2.53
N PRO A 51 -25.51 39.49 -1.79
CA PRO A 51 -24.21 40.16 -1.80
C PRO A 51 -23.46 40.10 -3.15
N ASP A 52 -23.68 39.05 -3.93
CA ASP A 52 -23.10 38.82 -5.27
C ASP A 52 -23.89 37.74 -6.02
N ASP A 53 -23.86 37.72 -7.35
CA ASP A 53 -24.58 36.75 -8.17
C ASP A 53 -23.94 35.35 -8.14
N ARG A 54 -22.63 35.24 -7.89
CA ARG A 54 -21.94 33.95 -7.86
C ARG A 54 -22.18 33.23 -6.55
N THR A 55 -23.28 32.50 -6.49
CA THR A 55 -23.69 31.73 -5.30
C THR A 55 -22.96 30.39 -5.24
N ARG A 56 -22.52 30.00 -4.04
CA ARG A 56 -21.67 28.82 -3.81
C ARG A 56 -22.37 27.74 -3.00
N GLN A 57 -23.12 28.13 -1.99
CA GLN A 57 -23.80 27.20 -1.08
C GLN A 57 -25.08 27.81 -0.54
N ILE A 58 -26.14 27.00 -0.42
CA ILE A 58 -27.34 27.34 0.34
C ILE A 58 -27.44 26.44 1.56
N LEU A 59 -27.74 27.04 2.71
CA LEU A 59 -27.94 26.37 3.99
C LEU A 59 -29.23 26.88 4.63
N TRP A 60 -29.97 25.97 5.25
CA TRP A 60 -31.18 26.32 6.00
C TRP A 60 -30.96 26.11 7.50
N ILE A 61 -31.25 27.13 8.28
CA ILE A 61 -31.20 27.05 9.74
C ILE A 61 -32.55 27.50 10.28
N ASN A 62 -33.24 26.62 11.01
CA ASN A 62 -34.52 26.88 11.68
C ASN A 62 -35.67 27.45 10.83
N GLY A 63 -35.61 27.46 9.49
CA GLY A 63 -36.57 28.27 8.72
C GLY A 63 -35.93 29.15 7.66
N GLN A 64 -34.77 29.66 7.99
CA GLN A 64 -34.15 30.78 7.31
C GLN A 64 -33.07 30.30 6.34
N PRO A 65 -33.06 30.79 5.09
CA PRO A 65 -32.01 30.49 4.13
C PRO A 65 -30.80 31.39 4.37
N PHE A 66 -29.62 30.81 4.20
CA PHE A 66 -28.34 31.49 4.13
C PHE A 66 -27.63 31.06 2.86
N VAL A 67 -27.19 32.02 2.07
CA VAL A 67 -26.64 31.80 0.73
C VAL A 67 -25.25 32.40 0.70
N ALA A 68 -24.22 31.57 0.64
CA ALA A 68 -22.85 32.03 0.44
C ALA A 68 -22.66 32.47 -1.01
N THR A 69 -22.00 33.61 -1.19
CA THR A 69 -21.61 34.17 -2.49
C THR A 69 -20.11 34.49 -2.48
N GLU A 70 -19.55 34.97 -3.58
CA GLU A 70 -18.15 35.42 -3.60
C GLU A 70 -17.87 36.64 -2.71
N LYS A 71 -18.88 37.44 -2.36
CA LYS A 71 -18.71 38.69 -1.60
C LYS A 71 -19.44 38.74 -0.26
N GLY A 72 -20.18 37.68 0.09
CA GLY A 72 -20.80 37.60 1.41
C GLY A 72 -21.86 36.53 1.56
N VAL A 73 -22.67 36.67 2.61
CA VAL A 73 -23.80 35.77 2.88
C VAL A 73 -25.11 36.53 2.75
N GLY A 74 -25.99 36.06 1.86
CA GLY A 74 -27.37 36.55 1.76
C GLY A 74 -28.31 35.76 2.68
N THR A 75 -29.27 36.44 3.29
CA THR A 75 -30.34 35.78 4.07
C THR A 75 -31.70 36.42 3.83
N LEU A 76 -32.78 35.64 3.91
CA LEU A 76 -34.14 36.13 3.67
C LEU A 76 -34.85 36.37 5.00
N SER A 77 -35.26 37.61 5.26
CA SER A 77 -36.06 38.00 6.44
C SER A 77 -37.12 39.02 6.04
N GLY A 78 -38.34 38.89 6.56
CA GLY A 78 -39.45 39.80 6.24
C GLY A 78 -39.79 39.89 4.74
N GLY A 79 -39.48 38.85 3.96
CA GLY A 79 -39.67 38.83 2.51
C GLY A 79 -38.63 39.60 1.69
N ARG A 80 -37.54 40.08 2.33
CA ARG A 80 -36.44 40.78 1.65
C ARG A 80 -35.10 40.10 1.95
N TRP A 81 -34.21 40.11 0.96
CA TRP A 81 -32.85 39.63 1.15
C TRP A 81 -32.02 40.69 1.86
N HIS A 82 -31.26 40.24 2.86
CA HIS A 82 -30.31 41.01 3.62
C HIS A 82 -28.91 40.42 3.43
N THR A 83 -27.90 41.28 3.46
CA THR A 83 -26.52 40.92 3.17
C THR A 83 -25.65 41.05 4.43
N PHE A 84 -24.88 40.01 4.70
CA PHE A 84 -23.69 40.06 5.54
C PHE A 84 -22.46 40.18 4.63
N ALA A 85 -21.87 41.37 4.56
CA ALA A 85 -20.69 41.64 3.74
C ALA A 85 -19.40 41.30 4.48
N PHE A 86 -18.42 40.75 3.77
CA PHE A 86 -17.09 40.45 4.30
C PHE A 86 -16.04 41.18 3.47
N SER A 87 -15.17 41.96 4.11
CA SER A 87 -14.30 42.91 3.43
C SER A 87 -13.16 42.27 2.60
N GLU A 88 -12.74 41.04 2.92
CA GLU A 88 -11.55 40.41 2.29
C GLU A 88 -11.63 38.87 2.18
N ALA A 89 -12.83 38.28 2.21
CA ALA A 89 -12.94 36.87 2.54
C ALA A 89 -13.62 36.03 1.46
N TYR A 90 -12.87 35.10 0.88
CA TYR A 90 -13.44 33.98 0.11
C TYR A 90 -14.19 33.07 1.09
N ILE A 91 -15.52 33.05 0.99
CA ILE A 91 -16.34 32.11 1.76
C ILE A 91 -16.07 30.71 1.24
N VAL A 92 -15.50 29.91 2.11
CA VAL A 92 -15.15 28.51 1.86
C VAL A 92 -16.39 27.63 2.00
N GLY A 93 -17.23 27.93 2.99
CA GLY A 93 -18.48 27.20 3.20
C GLY A 93 -19.26 27.70 4.40
N LEU A 94 -20.51 27.24 4.47
CA LEU A 94 -21.46 27.47 5.54
C LEU A 94 -21.75 26.16 6.26
N THR A 95 -21.95 26.22 7.57
CA THR A 95 -22.55 25.11 8.31
C THR A 95 -23.44 25.62 9.45
N ALA A 96 -24.27 24.71 9.97
CA ALA A 96 -25.08 24.98 11.14
C ALA A 96 -24.43 24.29 12.34
N TRP A 97 -24.08 25.04 13.37
CA TRP A 97 -23.48 24.50 14.59
C TRP A 97 -24.19 25.09 15.79
N GLN A 98 -24.68 24.21 16.68
CA GLN A 98 -25.49 24.60 17.85
C GLN A 98 -26.68 25.52 17.49
N GLY A 99 -27.32 25.29 16.32
CA GLY A 99 -28.43 26.09 15.83
C GLY A 99 -28.06 27.48 15.30
N LYS A 100 -26.77 27.82 15.24
CA LYS A 100 -26.25 29.09 14.74
C LYS A 100 -25.59 28.92 13.37
N LEU A 101 -25.55 30.00 12.60
CA LEU A 101 -24.82 30.05 11.34
C LEU A 101 -23.32 30.13 11.61
N VAL A 102 -22.57 29.22 11.01
CA VAL A 102 -21.10 29.29 10.95
C VAL A 102 -20.68 29.54 9.51
N VAL A 103 -19.77 30.50 9.34
CA VAL A 103 -19.12 30.84 8.08
C VAL A 103 -17.65 30.50 8.22
N ALA A 104 -17.14 29.66 7.31
CA ALA A 104 -15.71 29.50 7.16
C ALA A 104 -15.19 30.38 6.03
N LEU A 105 -14.15 31.13 6.36
CA LEU A 105 -13.33 31.92 5.47
C LEU A 105 -11.97 31.24 5.35
N GLY A 106 -11.18 31.58 4.32
CA GLY A 106 -9.87 30.95 4.10
C GLY A 106 -8.92 31.00 5.31
N TYR A 107 -9.06 32.01 6.19
CA TYR A 107 -8.17 32.23 7.34
C TYR A 107 -8.87 32.41 8.69
N ARG A 108 -10.18 32.19 8.78
CA ARG A 108 -10.95 32.24 10.04
C ARG A 108 -12.28 31.53 9.91
N VAL A 109 -12.82 31.08 11.04
CA VAL A 109 -14.19 30.58 11.13
C VAL A 109 -14.94 31.51 12.06
N GLU A 110 -16.14 31.94 11.67
CA GLU A 110 -16.96 32.85 12.46
C GLU A 110 -18.36 32.27 12.67
N VAL A 111 -18.91 32.46 13.85
CA VAL A 111 -20.29 32.10 14.21
C VAL A 111 -21.12 33.36 14.40
N PHE A 112 -22.33 33.36 13.85
CA PHE A 112 -23.30 34.44 14.03
C PHE A 112 -24.20 34.13 15.23
N ASP A 113 -24.16 34.97 16.27
CA ASP A 113 -24.93 34.77 17.51
C ASP A 113 -26.34 35.40 17.48
N GLY A 114 -26.72 36.02 16.37
CA GLY A 114 -27.98 36.76 16.21
C GLY A 114 -27.80 38.28 16.30
N THR A 115 -26.71 38.75 16.89
CA THR A 115 -26.37 40.18 17.05
C THR A 115 -25.06 40.56 16.36
N GLY A 116 -24.10 39.63 16.28
CA GLY A 116 -22.80 39.86 15.68
C GLY A 116 -22.04 38.58 15.34
N TRP A 117 -20.85 38.76 14.79
CA TRP A 117 -19.92 37.69 14.40
C TRP A 117 -18.87 37.49 15.47
N GLN A 118 -18.64 36.23 15.86
CA GLN A 118 -17.61 35.83 16.81
C GLN A 118 -16.67 34.83 16.15
N ALA A 119 -15.36 35.02 16.29
CA ALA A 119 -14.38 34.06 15.79
C ALA A 119 -14.44 32.74 16.57
N VAL A 120 -14.29 31.62 15.88
CA VAL A 120 -14.23 30.27 16.46
C VAL A 120 -12.79 29.77 16.42
N GLY A 121 -12.12 29.84 17.57
CA GLY A 121 -10.71 29.49 17.72
C GLY A 121 -9.75 30.44 17.01
N GLN A 122 -8.46 30.10 17.07
CA GLN A 122 -7.37 30.81 16.40
C GLN A 122 -6.64 29.87 15.41
N ASP A 123 -5.73 30.41 14.60
CA ASP A 123 -4.88 29.63 13.67
C ASP A 123 -5.63 28.78 12.63
N VAL A 124 -6.77 29.30 12.17
CA VAL A 124 -7.44 28.77 10.98
C VAL A 124 -6.61 29.20 9.78
N SER A 125 -5.67 28.39 9.32
CA SER A 125 -4.92 28.67 8.09
C SER A 125 -5.40 27.77 6.96
N LYS A 126 -5.54 28.35 5.75
CA LYS A 126 -5.90 27.64 4.51
C LYS A 126 -7.14 26.74 4.64
N CYS A 127 -8.19 27.24 5.30
CA CYS A 127 -9.45 26.52 5.42
C CYS A 127 -10.02 26.22 4.03
N SER A 128 -10.54 25.00 3.86
CA SER A 128 -11.03 24.45 2.59
C SER A 128 -12.44 23.85 2.71
N PHE A 129 -12.90 23.54 3.92
CA PHE A 129 -14.30 23.24 4.20
C PHE A 129 -14.62 23.45 5.68
N VAL A 130 -15.91 23.51 6.01
CA VAL A 130 -16.43 23.48 7.38
C VAL A 130 -17.69 22.63 7.48
N THR A 131 -17.84 21.88 8.55
CA THR A 131 -19.07 21.12 8.83
C THR A 131 -19.25 20.84 10.32
N ALA A 132 -20.48 20.63 10.77
CA ALA A 132 -20.75 20.09 12.10
C ALA A 132 -21.24 18.64 11.97
N ASP A 133 -20.78 17.77 12.87
CA ASP A 133 -21.26 16.38 12.92
C ASP A 133 -22.55 16.23 13.76
N ARG A 134 -23.11 15.01 13.77
CA ARG A 134 -24.34 14.70 14.51
C ARG A 134 -24.16 14.74 16.03
N GLN A 135 -22.93 14.67 16.52
CA GLN A 135 -22.61 14.81 17.93
C GLN A 135 -22.44 16.28 18.35
N GLY A 136 -22.52 17.21 17.40
CA GLY A 136 -22.39 18.64 17.65
C GLY A 136 -20.95 19.15 17.65
N ARG A 137 -19.98 18.38 17.17
CA ARG A 137 -18.59 18.84 17.02
C ARG A 137 -18.44 19.60 15.71
N LEU A 138 -17.68 20.69 15.74
CA LEU A 138 -17.37 21.50 14.56
C LEU A 138 -16.04 21.06 13.95
N TRP A 139 -16.02 20.91 12.64
CA TRP A 139 -14.92 20.39 11.85
C TRP A 139 -14.53 21.36 10.75
N ILE A 140 -13.23 21.43 10.47
CA ILE A 140 -12.69 22.12 9.29
C ILE A 140 -11.69 21.23 8.57
N GLY A 141 -11.58 21.44 7.26
CA GLY A 141 -10.43 20.98 6.49
C GLY A 141 -9.47 22.11 6.22
N ARG A 142 -8.18 21.81 6.32
CA ARG A 142 -7.09 22.73 6.04
C ARG A 142 -6.30 22.17 4.86
N ARG A 143 -6.00 22.99 3.87
CA ARG A 143 -5.07 22.57 2.81
C ARG A 143 -3.72 22.31 3.47
N GLN A 144 -3.23 21.08 3.36
CA GLN A 144 -1.94 20.56 3.89
C GLN A 144 -1.96 20.06 5.34
N ASP A 145 -2.79 20.59 6.24
CA ASP A 145 -2.87 20.11 7.63
C ASP A 145 -4.01 19.10 7.88
N GLY A 146 -4.76 18.78 6.83
CA GLY A 146 -5.82 17.77 6.89
C GLY A 146 -7.05 18.24 7.65
N LEU A 147 -7.62 17.34 8.46
CA LEU A 147 -8.86 17.56 9.20
C LEU A 147 -8.55 18.12 10.59
N ALA A 148 -9.32 19.10 11.06
CA ALA A 148 -9.26 19.57 12.45
C ALA A 148 -10.66 19.64 13.07
N VAL A 149 -10.74 19.31 14.35
CA VAL A 149 -11.95 19.43 15.17
C VAL A 149 -11.78 20.57 16.16
N PHE A 150 -12.82 21.37 16.35
CA PHE A 150 -12.83 22.42 17.37
C PHE A 150 -13.05 21.80 18.75
N ASP A 151 -12.14 22.06 19.67
CA ASP A 151 -12.28 21.71 21.07
C ASP A 151 -12.82 22.92 21.85
N GLU A 152 -14.06 22.80 22.33
CA GLU A 152 -14.75 23.84 23.07
C GLU A 152 -14.08 24.13 24.43
N ALA A 153 -13.42 23.15 25.05
CA ALA A 153 -12.79 23.36 26.36
C ALA A 153 -11.53 24.22 26.26
N SER A 154 -10.67 23.97 25.27
CA SER A 154 -9.45 24.73 25.05
C SER A 154 -9.62 25.93 24.11
N GLN A 155 -10.77 26.05 23.44
CA GLN A 155 -11.04 27.06 22.39
C GLN A 155 -10.01 27.01 21.25
N ARG A 156 -9.51 25.81 20.94
CA ARG A 156 -8.49 25.58 19.89
C ARG A 156 -8.94 24.51 18.92
N TRP A 157 -8.40 24.59 17.71
CA TRP A 157 -8.55 23.55 16.71
C TRP A 157 -7.49 22.46 16.93
N GLN A 158 -7.95 21.23 17.07
CA GLN A 158 -7.11 20.05 17.21
C GLN A 158 -7.05 19.33 15.86
N ASN A 159 -5.86 19.22 15.28
CA ASN A 159 -5.67 18.42 14.08
C ASN A 159 -5.96 16.95 14.39
N VAL A 160 -6.76 16.32 13.54
CA VAL A 160 -7.00 14.89 13.58
C VAL A 160 -5.93 14.21 12.75
N GLN A 161 -4.99 13.58 13.44
CA GLN A 161 -4.04 12.69 12.80
C GLN A 161 -4.77 11.41 12.40
N ALA A 162 -4.85 11.17 11.09
CA ALA A 162 -5.35 9.91 10.58
C ALA A 162 -4.30 8.82 10.86
N ASN A 163 -4.76 7.68 11.40
CA ASN A 163 -3.95 6.49 11.58
C ASN A 163 -3.77 5.78 10.24
N CYS A 164 -3.01 6.39 9.32
CA CYS A 164 -2.77 5.90 7.98
C CYS A 164 -1.42 6.39 7.44
N PRO A 165 -0.88 5.76 6.37
CA PRO A 165 0.25 6.29 5.63
C PRO A 165 -0.02 7.72 5.12
N SER A 166 1.04 8.54 4.99
CA SER A 166 0.94 9.90 4.44
C SER A 166 1.06 9.95 2.91
N GLY A 167 1.43 8.83 2.27
CA GLY A 167 1.57 8.67 0.83
C GLY A 167 1.05 7.32 0.34
N ASN A 168 0.72 7.26 -0.94
CA ASN A 168 0.08 6.08 -1.56
C ASN A 168 0.95 5.42 -2.63
N VAL A 169 2.05 6.03 -3.06
CA VAL A 169 2.94 5.42 -4.06
C VAL A 169 3.95 4.54 -3.33
N ILE A 170 3.59 3.28 -3.08
CA ILE A 170 4.43 2.33 -2.35
C ILE A 170 5.50 1.77 -3.28
N THR A 171 6.76 1.93 -2.91
CA THR A 171 7.93 1.53 -3.72
C THR A 171 8.49 0.18 -3.32
N ASP A 172 8.54 -0.12 -2.02
CA ASP A 172 9.03 -1.39 -1.49
C ASP A 172 8.43 -1.73 -0.12
N LEU A 173 8.51 -3.01 0.28
CA LEU A 173 7.92 -3.56 1.49
C LEU A 173 8.85 -4.59 2.16
N ALA A 174 8.92 -4.57 3.49
CA ALA A 174 9.56 -5.61 4.28
C ALA A 174 8.80 -5.86 5.58
N ILE A 175 8.90 -7.07 6.13
CA ILE A 175 8.37 -7.40 7.46
C ILE A 175 9.56 -7.68 8.36
N ASP A 176 9.58 -7.06 9.54
CA ASP A 176 10.65 -7.25 10.50
C ASP A 176 10.42 -8.47 11.41
N GLU A 177 11.41 -8.81 12.26
CA GLU A 177 11.34 -9.99 13.12
C GLU A 177 10.19 -9.94 14.15
N ASN A 178 9.64 -8.76 14.41
CA ASN A 178 8.50 -8.55 15.31
C ASN A 178 7.15 -8.60 14.58
N GLY A 179 7.15 -8.84 13.27
CA GLY A 179 5.94 -8.84 12.44
C GLY A 179 5.46 -7.43 12.06
N ILE A 180 6.28 -6.39 12.25
CA ILE A 180 5.96 -5.03 11.82
C ILE A 180 6.20 -4.91 10.33
N LEU A 181 5.19 -4.46 9.60
CA LEU A 181 5.33 -4.14 8.18
C LEU A 181 6.00 -2.77 8.05
N TRP A 182 7.10 -2.72 7.29
CA TRP A 182 7.78 -1.51 6.86
C TRP A 182 7.48 -1.25 5.39
N CYS A 183 7.01 -0.05 5.08
CA CYS A 183 6.65 0.38 3.74
C CYS A 183 7.46 1.61 3.35
N THR A 184 7.96 1.64 2.13
CA THR A 184 8.60 2.83 1.58
C THR A 184 7.72 3.47 0.51
N SER A 185 7.90 4.77 0.32
CA SER A 185 7.08 5.53 -0.61
C SER A 185 7.90 6.52 -1.42
N ARG A 186 7.44 6.78 -2.64
CA ARG A 186 8.05 7.77 -3.54
C ARG A 186 7.82 9.22 -3.08
N ASP A 187 6.77 9.47 -2.30
CA ASP A 187 6.28 10.81 -1.94
C ASP A 187 6.06 11.05 -0.44
N GLY A 188 5.86 10.00 0.37
CA GLY A 188 5.49 10.12 1.77
C GLY A 188 6.52 9.65 2.80
N GLY A 189 7.70 9.17 2.38
CA GLY A 189 8.74 8.69 3.29
C GLY A 189 8.63 7.20 3.60
N VAL A 190 8.76 6.85 4.88
CA VAL A 190 8.68 5.47 5.41
C VAL A 190 7.49 5.35 6.36
N PHE A 191 6.81 4.21 6.32
CA PHE A 191 5.71 3.90 7.21
C PHE A 191 5.97 2.56 7.91
N SER A 192 5.60 2.45 9.19
CA SER A 192 5.53 1.16 9.88
C SER A 192 4.10 0.85 10.31
N TYR A 193 3.73 -0.43 10.33
CA TYR A 193 2.41 -0.90 10.71
C TYR A 193 2.47 -2.17 11.57
N ASP A 194 1.90 -2.10 12.76
CA ASP A 194 1.89 -3.20 13.75
C ASP A 194 0.64 -4.09 13.67
N GLY A 195 -0.22 -3.89 12.65
CA GLY A 195 -1.53 -4.53 12.56
C GLY A 195 -2.69 -3.71 13.12
N GLN A 196 -2.42 -2.59 13.78
CA GLN A 196 -3.41 -1.68 14.36
C GLN A 196 -3.10 -0.22 14.07
N THR A 197 -1.84 0.19 14.21
CA THR A 197 -1.37 1.57 14.15
C THR A 197 -0.28 1.76 13.12
N TRP A 198 -0.33 2.91 12.46
CA TRP A 198 0.63 3.41 11.50
C TRP A 198 1.51 4.46 12.16
N ILE A 199 2.81 4.36 11.92
CA ILE A 199 3.78 5.42 12.25
C ILE A 199 4.41 5.92 10.96
N VAL A 200 4.51 7.24 10.82
CA VAL A 200 5.09 7.91 9.64
C VAL A 200 6.45 8.47 10.01
N TYR A 201 7.47 8.12 9.22
CA TYR A 201 8.83 8.62 9.30
C TYR A 201 9.19 9.32 7.98
N ASP A 202 9.27 10.64 8.01
CA ASP A 202 9.43 11.48 6.83
C ASP A 202 10.41 12.64 7.12
N ALA A 203 10.61 13.50 6.14
CA ALA A 203 11.47 14.67 6.27
C ALA A 203 10.90 15.72 7.24
N HIS A 204 9.58 15.75 7.45
CA HIS A 204 8.94 16.69 8.35
C HIS A 204 9.17 16.32 9.82
N SER A 205 9.09 15.03 10.14
CA SER A 205 9.40 14.45 11.45
C SER A 205 10.91 14.40 11.74
N GLY A 206 11.75 14.60 10.72
CA GLY A 206 13.21 14.70 10.85
C GLY A 206 13.96 13.36 10.84
N TYR A 207 13.23 12.24 10.83
CA TYR A 207 13.81 10.90 10.73
C TYR A 207 14.45 10.68 9.36
N MET A 208 13.75 11.06 8.27
CA MET A 208 14.26 10.90 6.91
C MET A 208 14.89 12.19 6.38
N PRO A 209 15.97 12.11 5.58
CA PRO A 209 16.55 13.29 4.92
C PRO A 209 15.77 13.74 3.67
N ILE A 210 14.92 12.88 3.14
CA ILE A 210 14.05 13.10 1.98
C ILE A 210 12.86 12.14 2.03
N ASN A 211 11.77 12.43 1.32
CA ASN A 211 10.56 11.59 1.29
C ASN A 211 10.51 10.56 0.15
N THR A 212 11.49 10.57 -0.76
CA THR A 212 11.54 9.63 -1.88
C THR A 212 12.44 8.45 -1.52
N ILE A 213 11.79 7.38 -1.05
CA ILE A 213 12.43 6.16 -0.57
C ILE A 213 12.15 5.05 -1.58
N LEU A 214 13.16 4.27 -1.93
CA LEU A 214 13.11 3.32 -3.05
C LEU A 214 13.11 1.86 -2.61
N ALA A 215 13.78 1.54 -1.50
CA ALA A 215 14.01 0.17 -1.07
C ALA A 215 14.00 0.06 0.45
N VAL A 216 13.61 -1.10 0.97
CA VAL A 216 13.72 -1.45 2.38
C VAL A 216 14.19 -2.88 2.56
N ALA A 217 15.13 -3.09 3.48
CA ALA A 217 15.49 -4.41 3.97
C ALA A 217 15.62 -4.43 5.49
N VAL A 218 15.37 -5.60 6.08
CA VAL A 218 15.59 -5.86 7.50
C VAL A 218 16.77 -6.80 7.63
N ASP A 219 17.82 -6.38 8.35
CA ASP A 219 18.99 -7.22 8.58
C ASP A 219 18.81 -8.15 9.79
N ARG A 220 19.78 -9.06 9.99
CA ARG A 220 19.78 -10.04 11.08
C ARG A 220 19.89 -9.45 12.49
N ALA A 221 20.22 -8.17 12.60
CA ALA A 221 20.19 -7.43 13.86
C ALA A 221 18.88 -6.65 14.01
N ASN A 222 17.87 -6.96 13.17
CA ASN A 222 16.57 -6.30 13.09
C ASN A 222 16.66 -4.78 12.85
N ARG A 223 17.75 -4.33 12.20
CA ARG A 223 17.90 -2.95 11.73
C ARG A 223 17.21 -2.82 10.39
N LYS A 224 16.51 -1.72 10.20
CA LYS A 224 15.80 -1.43 8.95
C LYS A 224 16.67 -0.49 8.10
N TRP A 225 17.01 -0.94 6.91
CA TRP A 225 17.81 -0.20 5.95
C TRP A 225 16.91 0.35 4.86
N PHE A 226 17.05 1.64 4.55
CA PHE A 226 16.25 2.33 3.57
C PHE A 226 17.13 2.93 2.49
N GLY A 227 16.88 2.58 1.23
CA GLY A 227 17.49 3.23 0.08
C GLY A 227 16.74 4.49 -0.30
N THR A 228 17.42 5.61 -0.51
CA THR A 228 16.78 6.88 -0.90
C THR A 228 17.17 7.30 -2.31
N GLN A 229 16.30 8.08 -2.97
CA GLN A 229 16.64 8.75 -4.21
C GLN A 229 17.25 10.12 -3.94
N GLY A 230 18.58 10.16 -3.74
CA GLY A 230 19.36 11.40 -3.72
C GLY A 230 19.98 11.77 -2.37
N ARG A 231 19.83 10.95 -1.32
CA ARG A 231 20.44 11.18 0.01
C ARG A 231 21.15 9.94 0.59
N GLY A 232 21.39 8.92 -0.23
CA GLY A 232 22.08 7.70 0.18
C GLY A 232 21.16 6.74 0.94
N ALA A 233 21.67 6.13 2.01
CA ALA A 233 20.93 5.17 2.80
C ALA A 233 20.67 5.67 4.23
N VAL A 234 19.57 5.20 4.82
CA VAL A 234 19.20 5.48 6.21
C VAL A 234 19.01 4.15 6.94
N VAL A 235 19.49 4.05 8.17
CA VAL A 235 19.37 2.85 8.99
C VAL A 235 18.67 3.19 10.30
N PHE A 236 17.62 2.44 10.60
CA PHE A 236 16.88 2.51 11.86
C PHE A 236 17.28 1.33 12.75
N ALA A 237 17.91 1.64 13.88
CA ALA A 237 18.28 0.67 14.90
C ALA A 237 17.53 0.99 16.20
N GLU A 238 16.71 0.06 16.67
CA GLU A 238 16.07 0.17 17.99
C GLU A 238 17.12 -0.11 19.07
N THR A 239 17.16 0.72 20.10
CA THR A 239 18.05 0.55 21.25
C THR A 239 17.28 0.76 22.55
N ASP A 240 17.88 0.41 23.69
CA ASP A 240 17.27 0.64 25.01
C ASP A 240 16.92 2.12 25.27
N THR A 241 17.56 3.06 24.58
CA THR A 241 17.32 4.50 24.68
C THR A 241 16.41 5.06 23.59
N GLY A 242 15.88 4.20 22.72
CA GLY A 242 14.98 4.53 21.62
C GLY A 242 15.59 4.30 20.23
N LEU A 243 14.90 4.83 19.22
CA LEU A 243 15.29 4.70 17.82
C LEU A 243 16.54 5.54 17.49
N VAL A 244 17.61 4.87 17.07
CA VAL A 244 18.82 5.49 16.52
C VAL A 244 18.74 5.49 15.01
N VAL A 245 18.99 6.65 14.41
CA VAL A 245 19.01 6.85 12.95
C VAL A 245 20.45 7.10 12.49
N VAL A 246 20.96 6.22 11.63
CA VAL A 246 22.27 6.37 10.97
C VAL A 246 22.05 6.72 9.50
N ARG A 247 22.90 7.58 8.93
CA ARG A 247 22.82 8.01 7.53
C ARG A 247 24.16 7.74 6.85
N HIS A 248 24.08 7.10 5.69
CA HIS A 248 25.22 6.78 4.84
C HIS A 248 25.10 7.56 3.53
N SER A 249 26.16 8.23 3.12
CA SER A 249 26.13 9.12 1.96
C SER A 249 27.54 9.34 1.41
N GLU A 250 27.69 10.34 0.55
CA GLU A 250 29.03 10.79 0.17
C GLU A 250 29.76 11.50 1.31
N ALA A 251 29.03 12.18 2.22
CA ALA A 251 29.63 13.00 3.26
C ALA A 251 30.38 12.20 4.33
N ASP A 252 30.02 10.94 4.57
CA ASP A 252 30.73 10.01 5.46
C ASP A 252 31.68 9.07 4.69
N GLY A 253 31.77 9.22 3.36
CA GLY A 253 32.66 8.44 2.50
C GLY A 253 32.22 6.99 2.24
N THR A 254 31.02 6.59 2.68
CA THR A 254 30.51 5.22 2.50
C THR A 254 29.87 5.00 1.14
N LEU A 255 29.33 6.06 0.54
CA LEU A 255 28.67 6.02 -0.76
C LEU A 255 29.19 7.17 -1.63
N ALA A 256 28.76 7.23 -2.88
CA ALA A 256 29.17 8.24 -3.84
C ALA A 256 27.98 8.75 -4.64
N GLY A 257 27.95 10.05 -4.94
CA GLY A 257 26.92 10.65 -5.78
C GLY A 257 27.05 10.29 -7.24
N SER A 258 26.03 10.67 -8.01
CA SER A 258 26.06 10.67 -9.48
C SER A 258 26.84 11.87 -10.02
N ASP A 259 26.42 12.44 -11.15
CA ASP A 259 26.93 13.72 -11.67
C ASP A 259 26.90 14.87 -10.64
N THR A 260 26.02 14.77 -9.64
CA THR A 260 26.02 15.66 -8.48
C THR A 260 26.52 14.85 -7.25
N PRO A 261 27.65 15.23 -6.64
CA PRO A 261 28.23 14.55 -5.47
C PRO A 261 27.20 14.26 -4.35
N SER A 262 26.41 15.27 -3.97
CA SER A 262 25.39 15.12 -2.93
C SER A 262 24.14 14.30 -3.32
N TYR A 263 24.02 13.87 -4.58
CA TYR A 263 22.87 13.12 -5.09
C TYR A 263 23.21 11.63 -5.19
N VAL A 264 23.13 10.95 -4.05
CA VAL A 264 23.41 9.51 -3.90
C VAL A 264 22.11 8.72 -4.02
N ILE A 265 22.05 7.77 -4.96
CA ILE A 265 20.83 7.00 -5.26
C ILE A 265 21.05 5.56 -4.82
N ILE A 266 20.21 5.07 -3.92
CA ILE A 266 20.20 3.66 -3.53
C ILE A 266 18.93 3.03 -4.07
N THR A 267 19.06 2.23 -5.13
CA THR A 267 17.91 1.63 -5.85
C THR A 267 17.38 0.37 -5.20
N ASP A 268 18.25 -0.39 -4.55
CA ASP A 268 17.90 -1.65 -3.89
C ASP A 268 18.76 -1.84 -2.64
N VAL A 269 18.21 -2.53 -1.65
CA VAL A 269 18.91 -2.97 -0.46
C VAL A 269 18.51 -4.42 -0.19
N ALA A 270 19.48 -5.31 -0.02
CA ALA A 270 19.21 -6.73 0.22
C ALA A 270 20.16 -7.30 1.27
N VAL A 271 19.74 -8.39 1.93
CA VAL A 271 20.54 -9.06 2.95
C VAL A 271 20.84 -10.47 2.48
N ASP A 272 22.11 -10.85 2.47
CA ASP A 272 22.52 -12.17 2.02
C ASP A 272 22.42 -13.25 3.12
N PRO A 273 22.58 -14.54 2.78
CA PRO A 273 22.56 -15.63 3.75
C PRO A 273 23.69 -15.61 4.80
N ASP A 274 24.70 -14.76 4.68
CA ASP A 274 25.74 -14.56 5.69
C ASP A 274 25.40 -13.38 6.62
N GLY A 275 24.40 -12.58 6.26
CA GLY A 275 23.94 -11.41 7.00
C GLY A 275 24.62 -10.11 6.57
N ASN A 276 25.33 -10.11 5.45
CA ASN A 276 25.86 -8.87 4.88
C ASN A 276 24.71 -8.08 4.25
N VAL A 277 24.73 -6.78 4.44
CA VAL A 277 23.76 -5.84 3.84
C VAL A 277 24.36 -5.29 2.57
N TRP A 278 23.68 -5.44 1.45
CA TRP A 278 24.10 -4.99 0.13
C TRP A 278 23.26 -3.78 -0.29
N LEU A 279 23.91 -2.79 -0.89
CA LEU A 279 23.29 -1.56 -1.36
C LEU A 279 23.69 -1.29 -2.81
N LEU A 280 22.71 -1.04 -3.67
CA LEU A 280 22.93 -0.67 -5.06
C LEU A 280 23.03 0.85 -5.21
N ASN A 281 24.26 1.36 -5.25
CA ASN A 281 24.56 2.79 -5.41
C ASN A 281 24.55 3.19 -6.89
N ARG A 282 23.35 3.40 -7.42
CA ARG A 282 23.13 3.65 -8.85
C ARG A 282 23.80 4.94 -9.29
N PHE A 283 24.51 4.85 -10.42
CA PHE A 283 25.28 5.93 -11.03
C PHE A 283 26.42 6.47 -10.17
N ALA A 284 26.94 5.70 -9.21
CA ALA A 284 28.09 6.09 -8.41
C ALA A 284 29.25 6.57 -9.31
N SER A 285 29.61 7.84 -9.20
CA SER A 285 30.61 8.52 -10.04
C SER A 285 32.02 7.97 -9.88
N ASN A 286 32.32 7.34 -8.74
CA ASN A 286 33.58 6.64 -8.49
C ASN A 286 33.59 5.20 -9.01
N GLY A 287 32.50 4.72 -9.61
CA GLY A 287 32.36 3.36 -10.14
C GLY A 287 31.92 2.31 -9.12
N ASN A 288 31.88 2.61 -7.82
CA ASN A 288 31.49 1.67 -6.75
C ASN A 288 29.97 1.51 -6.69
N ALA A 289 29.39 0.81 -7.66
CA ALA A 289 27.94 0.69 -7.82
C ALA A 289 27.29 -0.35 -6.91
N VAL A 290 28.05 -1.32 -6.41
CA VAL A 290 27.57 -2.34 -5.48
C VAL A 290 28.36 -2.22 -4.19
N ALA A 291 27.75 -1.68 -3.14
CA ALA A 291 28.34 -1.60 -1.81
C ALA A 291 27.81 -2.74 -0.94
N PHE A 292 28.60 -3.19 0.02
CA PHE A 292 28.13 -4.11 1.05
C PHE A 292 28.74 -3.78 2.41
N MET A 293 28.03 -4.14 3.47
CA MET A 293 28.48 -4.04 4.85
C MET A 293 28.30 -5.38 5.56
N THR A 294 29.38 -5.88 6.14
CA THR A 294 29.37 -7.12 6.92
C THR A 294 28.72 -6.93 8.29
N PRO A 295 28.32 -8.02 9.00
CA PRO A 295 27.78 -7.94 10.35
C PRO A 295 28.68 -7.23 11.36
N ASP A 296 30.01 -7.30 11.19
CA ASP A 296 30.99 -6.57 12.02
C ASP A 296 31.22 -5.11 11.58
N GLY A 297 30.45 -4.61 10.62
CA GLY A 297 30.41 -3.21 10.20
C GLY A 297 31.49 -2.80 9.19
N LYS A 298 32.15 -3.76 8.54
CA LYS A 298 33.15 -3.47 7.50
C LYS A 298 32.47 -3.24 6.16
N TRP A 299 32.89 -2.18 5.48
CA TRP A 299 32.41 -1.82 4.16
C TRP A 299 33.33 -2.36 3.07
N GLY A 300 32.72 -2.85 1.99
CA GLY A 300 33.41 -3.21 0.75
C GLY A 300 32.55 -2.88 -0.47
N TYR A 301 33.16 -3.00 -1.65
CA TYR A 301 32.54 -2.57 -2.90
C TYR A 301 32.90 -3.54 -4.04
N PHE A 302 32.01 -3.62 -5.02
CA PHE A 302 32.33 -4.02 -6.38
C PHE A 302 32.14 -2.81 -7.29
N SER A 303 33.08 -2.63 -8.21
CA SER A 303 33.22 -1.44 -9.03
C SER A 303 33.43 -1.77 -10.50
N LEU A 304 33.42 -0.74 -11.35
CA LEU A 304 33.81 -0.87 -12.76
C LEU A 304 35.25 -1.40 -12.92
N VAL A 305 36.14 -1.10 -11.97
CA VAL A 305 37.53 -1.58 -11.99
C VAL A 305 37.60 -3.08 -11.69
N ASP A 306 36.69 -3.57 -10.85
CA ASP A 306 36.58 -5.00 -10.52
C ASP A 306 35.88 -5.81 -11.63
N GLY A 307 35.33 -5.14 -12.64
CA GLY A 307 34.68 -5.77 -13.79
C GLY A 307 33.16 -5.61 -13.84
N LEU A 308 32.54 -4.76 -13.00
CA LEU A 308 31.15 -4.38 -13.21
C LEU A 308 30.99 -3.73 -14.59
N LYS A 309 29.94 -4.13 -15.33
CA LYS A 309 29.68 -3.64 -16.68
C LYS A 309 29.14 -2.21 -16.70
N THR A 310 28.40 -1.83 -15.66
CA THR A 310 27.69 -0.56 -15.58
C THR A 310 27.44 -0.17 -14.13
N THR A 311 27.26 1.13 -13.88
CA THR A 311 26.75 1.65 -12.60
C THR A 311 25.24 1.84 -12.61
N ALA A 312 24.56 1.53 -13.73
CA ALA A 312 23.11 1.63 -13.91
C ALA A 312 22.36 0.41 -13.32
N VAL A 313 22.60 0.15 -12.03
CA VAL A 313 22.12 -1.04 -11.31
C VAL A 313 20.71 -0.86 -10.74
N THR A 314 19.87 -1.90 -10.83
CA THR A 314 18.43 -1.79 -10.51
C THR A 314 17.97 -2.71 -9.38
N THR A 315 18.47 -3.94 -9.32
CA THR A 315 18.08 -4.94 -8.31
C THR A 315 19.19 -5.95 -8.06
N ILE A 316 19.26 -6.50 -6.85
CA ILE A 316 20.23 -7.54 -6.48
C ILE A 316 19.54 -8.70 -5.78
N ALA A 317 19.94 -9.93 -6.11
CA ALA A 317 19.49 -11.12 -5.41
C ALA A 317 20.59 -12.18 -5.27
N PHE A 318 20.46 -13.08 -4.30
CA PHE A 318 21.47 -14.08 -3.96
C PHE A 318 21.06 -15.46 -4.48
N GLY A 319 21.64 -15.85 -5.62
CA GLY A 319 21.31 -17.07 -6.33
C GLY A 319 22.12 -18.29 -5.86
N PRO A 320 22.01 -19.42 -6.61
CA PRO A 320 22.70 -20.66 -6.28
C PRO A 320 24.22 -20.48 -6.21
N ALA A 321 24.84 -21.23 -5.28
CA ALA A 321 26.27 -21.19 -4.96
C ALA A 321 26.76 -19.84 -4.38
N GLY A 322 25.86 -19.02 -3.82
CA GLY A 322 26.23 -17.75 -3.19
C GLY A 322 26.54 -16.61 -4.16
N ARG A 323 26.25 -16.82 -5.46
CA ARG A 323 26.46 -15.82 -6.52
C ARG A 323 25.46 -14.68 -6.42
N LYS A 324 25.91 -13.46 -6.68
CA LYS A 324 25.08 -12.25 -6.61
C LYS A 324 24.60 -11.92 -8.02
N TRP A 325 23.28 -11.90 -8.21
CA TRP A 325 22.63 -11.63 -9.48
C TRP A 325 22.18 -10.18 -9.51
N LEU A 326 22.76 -9.42 -10.42
CA LEU A 326 22.59 -7.97 -10.52
C LEU A 326 21.79 -7.63 -11.77
N GLY A 327 20.62 -7.02 -11.59
CA GLY A 327 19.84 -6.43 -12.67
C GLY A 327 20.36 -5.04 -13.06
N THR A 328 20.23 -4.70 -14.34
CA THR A 328 20.68 -3.41 -14.87
C THR A 328 19.61 -2.76 -15.76
N ASP A 329 19.76 -1.45 -15.99
CA ASP A 329 18.82 -0.68 -16.81
C ASP A 329 18.80 -1.10 -18.29
N GLN A 330 19.94 -1.48 -18.87
CA GLN A 330 20.10 -1.73 -20.32
C GLN A 330 21.12 -2.84 -20.67
N ASP A 331 21.85 -3.38 -19.70
CA ASP A 331 22.95 -4.34 -19.91
C ASP A 331 22.58 -5.77 -19.52
N GLY A 332 21.29 -6.02 -19.24
CA GLY A 332 20.77 -7.32 -18.84
C GLY A 332 21.10 -7.63 -17.38
N VAL A 333 21.47 -8.88 -17.14
CA VAL A 333 21.92 -9.37 -15.82
C VAL A 333 23.44 -9.48 -15.83
N GLN A 334 24.09 -9.05 -14.76
CA GLN A 334 25.47 -9.41 -14.44
C GLN A 334 25.49 -10.34 -13.22
N VAL A 335 26.38 -11.34 -13.23
CA VAL A 335 26.57 -12.24 -12.10
C VAL A 335 27.94 -11.98 -11.49
N ILE A 336 27.98 -11.83 -10.18
CA ILE A 336 29.20 -11.71 -9.39
C ILE A 336 29.40 -13.02 -8.65
N ASP A 337 30.49 -13.71 -8.97
CA ASP A 337 31.01 -14.84 -8.20
C ASP A 337 32.28 -14.36 -7.48
N ASP A 338 32.21 -14.24 -6.16
CA ASP A 338 33.31 -13.75 -5.33
C ASP A 338 34.13 -14.88 -4.71
N ALA A 339 33.94 -16.13 -5.16
CA ALA A 339 34.57 -17.32 -4.62
C ALA A 339 34.45 -17.50 -3.08
N GLY A 340 33.51 -16.78 -2.44
CA GLY A 340 33.36 -16.72 -1.00
C GLY A 340 34.31 -15.74 -0.27
N THR A 341 35.05 -14.90 -1.00
CA THR A 341 36.04 -13.95 -0.46
C THR A 341 35.74 -12.48 -0.81
N LEU A 342 34.73 -11.89 -0.16
CA LEU A 342 34.24 -10.52 -0.42
C LEU A 342 35.30 -9.40 -0.58
N PHE A 343 36.43 -9.47 0.14
CA PHE A 343 37.48 -8.43 0.12
C PHE A 343 38.69 -8.78 -0.77
N SER A 344 38.86 -10.03 -1.18
CA SER A 344 39.88 -10.45 -2.15
C SER A 344 39.26 -10.36 -3.52
N LYS A 345 39.91 -9.66 -4.46
CA LYS A 345 39.39 -9.46 -5.83
C LYS A 345 40.14 -10.28 -6.88
N GLU A 346 41.15 -11.06 -6.46
CA GLU A 346 42.05 -11.77 -7.38
C GLU A 346 41.38 -13.00 -8.03
N ASP A 347 40.40 -13.57 -7.36
CA ASP A 347 39.67 -14.79 -7.73
C ASP A 347 38.19 -14.56 -8.10
N ASP A 348 37.75 -13.30 -8.09
CA ASP A 348 36.38 -12.90 -8.46
C ASP A 348 36.13 -13.12 -9.99
N ASP A 349 34.98 -13.70 -10.35
CA ASP A 349 34.47 -13.77 -11.72
C ASP A 349 33.21 -12.89 -11.89
N LEU A 350 33.39 -11.76 -12.58
CA LEU A 350 32.33 -10.82 -12.96
C LEU A 350 32.03 -10.86 -14.47
N SER A 351 32.62 -11.80 -15.22
CA SER A 351 32.46 -11.88 -16.67
C SER A 351 31.09 -12.44 -17.08
N GLN A 352 30.47 -13.23 -16.19
CA GLN A 352 29.18 -13.86 -16.41
C GLN A 352 28.04 -12.84 -16.45
N GLY A 353 27.06 -13.11 -17.32
CA GLY A 353 25.85 -12.30 -17.42
C GLY A 353 24.91 -12.86 -18.48
N LEU A 354 23.70 -12.30 -18.51
CA LEU A 354 22.66 -12.68 -19.45
C LEU A 354 22.12 -11.44 -20.14
N THR A 355 21.93 -11.54 -21.45
CA THR A 355 21.33 -10.50 -22.29
C THR A 355 20.31 -11.13 -23.24
N THR A 356 19.73 -10.32 -24.11
CA THR A 356 18.87 -10.78 -25.22
C THR A 356 19.56 -11.77 -26.16
N THR A 357 20.90 -11.76 -26.26
CA THR A 357 21.61 -12.80 -27.05
C THR A 357 21.61 -14.16 -26.36
N ASP A 358 21.42 -14.17 -25.05
CA ASP A 358 21.39 -15.38 -24.21
C ASP A 358 19.96 -15.86 -23.93
N GLY A 359 18.95 -15.16 -24.46
CA GLY A 359 17.54 -15.52 -24.33
C GLY A 359 16.72 -14.64 -23.38
N LEU A 360 17.29 -13.57 -22.81
CA LEU A 360 16.46 -12.60 -22.07
C LEU A 360 15.46 -11.90 -23.00
N ARG A 361 14.26 -11.63 -22.48
CA ARG A 361 13.21 -10.91 -23.21
C ARG A 361 13.51 -9.43 -23.41
N SER A 362 14.31 -8.86 -22.51
CA SER A 362 14.83 -7.50 -22.59
C SER A 362 16.07 -7.37 -21.72
N ASN A 363 16.97 -6.47 -22.08
CA ASN A 363 18.13 -6.13 -21.26
C ASN A 363 17.80 -5.14 -20.13
N ARG A 364 16.56 -4.65 -20.05
CA ARG A 364 16.10 -3.84 -18.93
C ARG A 364 15.51 -4.76 -17.85
N VAL A 365 16.32 -5.06 -16.85
CA VAL A 365 15.96 -5.96 -15.75
C VAL A 365 15.46 -5.12 -14.57
N ARG A 366 14.29 -5.49 -14.02
CA ARG A 366 13.64 -4.77 -12.91
C ARG A 366 13.51 -5.60 -11.65
N ALA A 367 13.48 -6.92 -11.77
CA ALA A 367 13.32 -7.82 -10.64
C ALA A 367 14.11 -9.10 -10.85
N ILE A 368 14.74 -9.61 -9.80
CA ILE A 368 15.38 -10.92 -9.78
C ILE A 368 14.97 -11.63 -8.49
N ALA A 369 14.50 -12.87 -8.58
CA ALA A 369 14.11 -13.66 -7.42
C ALA A 369 14.53 -15.11 -7.59
N PRO A 370 15.58 -15.56 -6.89
CA PRO A 370 15.92 -16.96 -6.72
C PRO A 370 14.82 -17.70 -5.95
N ASP A 371 14.54 -18.93 -6.35
CA ASP A 371 13.57 -19.80 -5.69
C ASP A 371 14.26 -20.95 -4.93
N GLU A 372 13.50 -21.70 -4.13
CA GLU A 372 14.04 -22.77 -3.29
C GLU A 372 14.64 -23.94 -4.08
N ASN A 373 14.31 -24.07 -5.38
CA ASN A 373 14.81 -25.12 -6.27
C ASN A 373 16.07 -24.70 -7.02
N GLY A 374 16.59 -23.49 -6.74
CA GLY A 374 17.75 -22.93 -7.42
C GLY A 374 17.46 -22.37 -8.80
N VAL A 375 16.19 -22.16 -9.16
CA VAL A 375 15.81 -21.41 -10.35
C VAL A 375 15.90 -19.92 -10.02
N VAL A 376 16.49 -19.13 -10.93
CA VAL A 376 16.53 -17.67 -10.78
C VAL A 376 15.50 -17.05 -11.72
N TRP A 377 14.44 -16.45 -11.17
CA TRP A 377 13.40 -15.77 -11.93
C TRP A 377 13.83 -14.34 -12.24
N ILE A 378 13.68 -13.91 -13.49
CA ILE A 378 14.20 -12.64 -14.00
C ILE A 378 13.07 -11.87 -14.68
N GLY A 379 12.63 -10.78 -14.05
CA GLY A 379 11.59 -9.90 -14.51
C GLY A 379 12.15 -8.73 -15.31
N THR A 380 11.66 -8.56 -16.53
CA THR A 380 12.07 -7.48 -17.44
C THR A 380 10.87 -6.62 -17.84
N ASP A 381 11.11 -5.51 -18.54
CA ASP A 381 10.04 -4.69 -19.10
C ASP A 381 9.33 -5.33 -20.33
N LYS A 382 9.73 -6.54 -20.74
CA LYS A 382 9.14 -7.27 -21.88
C LYS A 382 8.86 -8.75 -21.61
N GLY A 383 8.89 -9.17 -20.35
CA GLY A 383 8.46 -10.51 -19.95
C GLY A 383 9.27 -11.10 -18.80
N LEU A 384 8.90 -12.32 -18.46
CA LEU A 384 9.54 -13.14 -17.42
C LEU A 384 10.44 -14.20 -18.04
N ASN A 385 11.70 -14.19 -17.62
CA ASN A 385 12.67 -15.24 -17.87
C ASN A 385 12.91 -16.06 -16.59
N PHE A 386 13.51 -17.24 -16.77
CA PHE A 386 14.10 -17.98 -15.67
C PHE A 386 15.45 -18.55 -16.10
N TRP A 387 16.37 -18.70 -15.15
CA TRP A 387 17.64 -19.38 -15.34
C TRP A 387 17.70 -20.63 -14.46
N TYR A 388 18.12 -21.76 -15.01
CA TYR A 388 18.34 -22.99 -14.26
C TYR A 388 19.51 -23.77 -14.86
N ALA A 389 20.51 -24.10 -14.03
CA ALA A 389 21.65 -24.95 -14.40
C ALA A 389 22.38 -24.54 -15.70
N GLY A 390 22.41 -23.24 -16.02
CA GLY A 390 23.08 -22.70 -17.21
C GLY A 390 22.12 -22.32 -18.34
N ASP A 391 20.90 -22.85 -18.33
CA ASP A 391 19.91 -22.60 -19.37
C ASP A 391 19.00 -21.41 -19.01
N VAL A 392 18.74 -20.56 -20.00
CA VAL A 392 17.75 -19.47 -19.90
C VAL A 392 16.48 -19.89 -20.60
N GLY A 393 15.36 -19.82 -19.88
CA GLY A 393 14.02 -20.06 -20.41
C GLY A 393 13.13 -18.82 -20.29
N GLU A 394 11.97 -18.92 -20.91
CA GLU A 394 10.92 -17.89 -20.89
C GLU A 394 9.64 -18.45 -20.31
N ARG A 395 8.85 -17.59 -19.66
CA ARG A 395 7.51 -17.95 -19.19
C ARG A 395 6.45 -17.06 -19.83
N TRP A 396 5.37 -17.72 -20.26
CA TRP A 396 4.22 -17.10 -20.93
C TRP A 396 2.96 -17.25 -20.09
N GLY A 397 1.88 -16.59 -20.51
CA GLY A 397 0.59 -16.65 -19.82
C GLY A 397 0.50 -15.74 -18.60
N LEU A 398 1.35 -14.72 -18.54
CA LEU A 398 1.24 -13.63 -17.57
C LEU A 398 0.10 -12.70 -17.98
N ILE A 399 -0.48 -12.01 -16.99
CA ILE A 399 -1.47 -10.97 -17.26
C ILE A 399 -0.89 -9.78 -18.03
N SER A 400 0.40 -9.52 -17.84
CA SER A 400 1.18 -8.50 -18.54
C SER A 400 2.65 -8.89 -18.55
N GLU A 401 3.35 -8.48 -19.60
CA GLU A 401 4.79 -8.71 -19.79
C GLU A 401 5.65 -7.58 -19.19
N ASP A 402 5.04 -6.49 -18.71
CA ASP A 402 5.77 -5.38 -18.07
C ASP A 402 5.95 -5.68 -16.57
N ILE A 403 7.03 -6.39 -16.24
CA ILE A 403 7.29 -6.92 -14.90
C ILE A 403 7.97 -5.84 -14.05
N TYR A 404 7.47 -5.63 -12.83
CA TYR A 404 8.01 -4.66 -11.89
C TYR A 404 8.67 -5.32 -10.69
N THR A 405 8.10 -6.43 -10.20
CA THR A 405 8.60 -7.13 -9.01
C THR A 405 8.28 -8.61 -9.09
N ILE A 406 9.08 -9.42 -8.42
CA ILE A 406 8.88 -10.85 -8.25
C ILE A 406 9.06 -11.17 -6.78
N GLY A 407 8.06 -11.81 -6.17
CA GLY A 407 8.15 -12.34 -4.81
C GLY A 407 8.02 -13.86 -4.80
N VAL A 408 8.81 -14.54 -3.97
CA VAL A 408 8.67 -15.98 -3.73
C VAL A 408 8.06 -16.16 -2.36
N ASP A 409 6.89 -16.81 -2.29
CA ASP A 409 6.24 -17.06 -1.01
C ASP A 409 6.84 -18.31 -0.30
N PRO A 410 6.51 -18.55 0.98
CA PRO A 410 7.07 -19.68 1.74
C PRO A 410 6.75 -21.09 1.20
N GLN A 411 5.88 -21.19 0.19
CA GLN A 411 5.53 -22.42 -0.50
C GLN A 411 6.15 -22.49 -1.90
N ASN A 412 7.10 -21.61 -2.17
CA ASN A 412 7.83 -21.51 -3.43
C ASN A 412 6.96 -21.11 -4.63
N ASN A 413 5.77 -20.53 -4.40
CA ASN A 413 5.00 -19.92 -5.48
C ASN A 413 5.61 -18.58 -5.88
N LYS A 414 5.52 -18.23 -7.16
CA LYS A 414 6.07 -16.98 -7.68
C LYS A 414 4.94 -15.99 -7.90
N TRP A 415 5.01 -14.87 -7.19
CA TRP A 415 4.11 -13.74 -7.32
C TRP A 415 4.75 -12.73 -8.26
N ILE A 416 4.17 -12.57 -9.45
CA ILE A 416 4.67 -11.69 -10.50
C ILE A 416 3.85 -10.40 -10.48
N GLY A 417 4.45 -9.31 -10.01
CA GLY A 417 3.86 -7.98 -9.99
C GLY A 417 4.12 -7.26 -11.32
N THR A 418 3.06 -6.78 -11.96
CA THR A 418 3.12 -6.18 -13.29
C THR A 418 2.45 -4.81 -13.32
N GLY A 419 2.51 -4.13 -14.47
CA GLY A 419 1.72 -2.91 -14.71
C GLY A 419 0.20 -3.14 -14.87
N SER A 420 -0.29 -4.39 -14.83
CA SER A 420 -1.70 -4.73 -15.09
C SER A 420 -2.29 -5.77 -14.12
N GLY A 421 -1.64 -5.95 -12.97
CA GLY A 421 -2.08 -6.80 -11.88
C GLY A 421 -0.99 -7.77 -11.45
N ILE A 422 -1.42 -8.85 -10.81
CA ILE A 422 -0.55 -9.92 -10.32
C ILE A 422 -0.82 -11.18 -11.11
N THR A 423 0.23 -11.90 -11.48
CA THR A 423 0.13 -13.33 -11.86
C THR A 423 0.78 -14.18 -10.79
N LEU A 424 0.03 -15.15 -10.26
CA LEU A 424 0.54 -16.18 -9.35
C LEU A 424 0.91 -17.42 -10.14
N LEU A 425 2.17 -17.84 -10.04
CA LEU A 425 2.68 -19.09 -10.58
C LEU A 425 2.85 -20.11 -9.46
N ASP A 426 2.56 -21.38 -9.73
CA ASP A 426 2.82 -22.49 -8.81
C ASP A 426 4.34 -22.74 -8.61
N PRO A 427 4.75 -23.71 -7.76
CA PRO A 427 6.16 -24.03 -7.54
C PRO A 427 6.92 -24.47 -8.80
N ASP A 428 6.22 -25.06 -9.77
CA ASP A 428 6.78 -25.46 -11.07
C ASP A 428 6.75 -24.31 -12.11
N GLY A 429 6.26 -23.14 -11.70
CA GLY A 429 6.23 -21.91 -12.46
C GLY A 429 5.03 -21.76 -13.39
N TYR A 430 4.01 -22.62 -13.33
CA TYR A 430 2.83 -22.51 -14.20
C TYR A 430 1.82 -21.49 -13.65
N PRO A 431 1.23 -20.62 -14.51
CA PRO A 431 0.20 -19.69 -14.07
C PRO A 431 -1.02 -20.40 -13.46
N VAL A 432 -1.39 -19.99 -12.26
CA VAL A 432 -2.54 -20.53 -11.51
C VAL A 432 -3.67 -19.51 -11.43
N ARG A 433 -3.33 -18.24 -11.20
CA ARG A 433 -4.33 -17.19 -10.93
C ARG A 433 -3.81 -15.81 -11.27
N HIS A 434 -4.74 -14.92 -11.65
CA HIS A 434 -4.49 -13.49 -11.78
C HIS A 434 -5.31 -12.68 -10.78
N PHE A 435 -4.75 -11.59 -10.29
CA PHE A 435 -5.41 -10.62 -9.41
C PHE A 435 -5.35 -9.22 -10.04
N THR A 436 -6.51 -8.58 -10.15
CA THR A 436 -6.68 -7.22 -10.69
C THR A 436 -7.68 -6.44 -9.85
N THR A 437 -7.76 -5.13 -10.02
CA THR A 437 -8.80 -4.25 -9.45
C THR A 437 -10.22 -4.69 -9.78
N GLN A 438 -10.42 -5.43 -10.89
CA GLN A 438 -11.73 -5.88 -11.35
C GLN A 438 -12.17 -7.21 -10.74
N ASN A 439 -11.22 -8.13 -10.51
CA ASN A 439 -11.52 -9.48 -10.02
C ASN A 439 -11.08 -9.71 -8.56
N SER A 440 -10.40 -8.72 -7.99
CA SER A 440 -9.88 -8.71 -6.63
C SER A 440 -10.02 -7.31 -6.05
N HIS A 441 -9.96 -7.18 -4.73
CA HIS A 441 -10.00 -5.89 -4.05
C HIS A 441 -8.64 -5.18 -4.03
N LEU A 442 -7.77 -5.49 -5.00
CA LEU A 442 -6.50 -4.80 -5.18
C LEU A 442 -6.78 -3.33 -5.47
N VAL A 443 -6.06 -2.42 -4.79
CA VAL A 443 -6.30 -0.97 -4.91
C VAL A 443 -5.76 -0.37 -6.21
N SER A 444 -4.82 -1.03 -6.89
CA SER A 444 -4.31 -0.66 -8.20
C SER A 444 -3.67 -1.85 -8.90
N ASP A 445 -3.81 -1.91 -10.21
CA ASP A 445 -3.21 -2.96 -11.06
C ASP A 445 -1.69 -2.77 -11.27
N HIS A 446 -1.14 -1.60 -10.95
CA HIS A 446 0.30 -1.37 -11.07
C HIS A 446 1.00 -1.75 -9.75
N VAL A 447 1.58 -2.95 -9.73
CA VAL A 447 2.16 -3.59 -8.54
C VAL A 447 3.67 -3.40 -8.52
N GLN A 448 4.21 -2.90 -7.41
CA GLN A 448 5.62 -2.52 -7.27
C GLN A 448 6.38 -3.37 -6.26
N ALA A 449 5.71 -3.94 -5.25
CA ALA A 449 6.39 -4.69 -4.20
C ALA A 449 5.49 -5.75 -3.55
N PHE A 450 6.13 -6.75 -2.94
CA PHE A 450 5.48 -7.78 -2.12
C PHE A 450 6.22 -7.93 -0.79
N ALA A 451 5.48 -8.15 0.29
CA ALA A 451 6.02 -8.70 1.52
C ALA A 451 5.14 -9.85 2.01
N PHE A 452 5.76 -10.96 2.37
CA PHE A 452 5.10 -12.20 2.77
C PHE A 452 5.26 -12.40 4.27
N ASP A 453 4.14 -12.39 4.99
CA ASP A 453 4.14 -12.85 6.37
C ASP A 453 4.08 -14.38 6.36
N ALA A 454 5.23 -15.00 6.60
CA ALA A 454 5.34 -16.44 6.54
C ALA A 454 4.53 -17.16 7.63
N ALA A 455 4.27 -16.52 8.76
CA ALA A 455 3.51 -17.10 9.86
C ALA A 455 2.02 -17.04 9.60
N THR A 456 1.52 -15.89 9.16
CA THR A 456 0.09 -15.66 8.95
C THR A 456 -0.37 -15.98 7.54
N GLY A 457 0.54 -16.09 6.57
CA GLY A 457 0.34 -16.27 5.13
C GLY A 457 -0.35 -15.08 4.45
N ASP A 458 -0.30 -13.91 5.09
CA ASP A 458 -0.71 -12.67 4.46
C ASP A 458 0.35 -12.19 3.48
N VAL A 459 -0.12 -11.63 2.36
CA VAL A 459 0.70 -10.98 1.35
C VAL A 459 0.33 -9.52 1.32
N TYR A 460 1.28 -8.67 1.69
CA TYR A 460 1.18 -7.24 1.51
C TYR A 460 1.66 -6.90 0.10
N VAL A 461 0.90 -6.06 -0.60
CA VAL A 461 1.14 -5.69 -1.99
C VAL A 461 1.24 -4.18 -2.08
N GLY A 462 2.44 -3.71 -2.40
CA GLY A 462 2.72 -2.31 -2.67
C GLY A 462 2.31 -1.97 -4.09
N THR A 463 1.47 -0.95 -4.25
CA THR A 463 0.99 -0.51 -5.57
C THR A 463 1.22 0.98 -5.75
N SER A 464 1.05 1.46 -6.98
CA SER A 464 1.14 2.89 -7.29
C SER A 464 0.05 3.78 -6.63
N HIS A 465 -1.00 3.19 -6.04
CA HIS A 465 -2.10 3.93 -5.40
C HIS A 465 -2.42 3.45 -3.97
N GLY A 466 -1.54 2.65 -3.38
CA GLY A 466 -1.59 2.32 -1.96
C GLY A 466 -1.15 0.89 -1.69
N LEU A 467 -1.42 0.46 -0.46
CA LEU A 467 -1.15 -0.88 0.01
C LEU A 467 -2.42 -1.75 -0.08
N SER A 468 -2.28 -2.99 -0.52
CA SER A 468 -3.30 -4.03 -0.37
C SER A 468 -2.77 -5.17 0.50
N ARG A 469 -3.67 -5.91 1.17
CA ARG A 469 -3.36 -7.14 1.91
C ARG A 469 -4.25 -8.26 1.39
N LEU A 470 -3.65 -9.38 1.01
CA LEU A 470 -4.35 -10.60 0.64
C LEU A 470 -4.03 -11.70 1.65
N SER A 471 -5.06 -12.32 2.22
CA SER A 471 -4.88 -13.53 3.03
C SER A 471 -4.86 -14.76 2.14
N THR A 472 -3.75 -15.51 2.16
CA THR A 472 -3.52 -16.66 1.27
C THR A 472 -3.34 -17.93 2.07
N PRO A 473 -3.44 -19.15 1.52
CA PRO A 473 -3.12 -20.36 2.28
C PRO A 473 -1.60 -20.61 2.45
N TYR A 474 -0.73 -19.77 1.89
CA TYR A 474 0.70 -20.07 1.74
C TYR A 474 1.54 -19.64 2.96
N THR A 475 1.31 -20.26 4.11
CA THR A 475 2.17 -20.11 5.31
C THR A 475 3.45 -20.93 5.16
N ALA A 476 4.50 -20.64 5.92
CA ALA A 476 5.68 -21.49 6.01
C ALA A 476 5.29 -22.92 6.41
N PRO A 477 5.91 -23.94 5.79
CA PRO A 477 5.71 -25.33 6.19
C PRO A 477 6.37 -25.58 7.55
N LYS A 478 5.80 -26.49 8.34
CA LYS A 478 6.41 -26.98 9.57
C LYS A 478 7.38 -28.12 9.30
N GLU A 479 8.37 -28.30 10.18
CA GLU A 479 9.33 -29.40 10.05
C GLU A 479 8.71 -30.79 10.27
N ASN A 480 7.65 -30.84 11.10
CA ASN A 480 6.97 -32.07 11.49
C ASN A 480 5.49 -31.80 11.75
N LEU A 481 4.72 -32.87 12.00
CA LEU A 481 3.27 -32.83 12.17
C LEU A 481 2.81 -32.70 13.64
N SER A 482 3.72 -32.47 14.60
CA SER A 482 3.37 -32.39 16.02
C SER A 482 2.42 -31.23 16.34
N GLU A 483 2.55 -30.11 15.62
CA GLU A 483 1.81 -28.86 15.82
C GLU A 483 0.52 -28.74 14.99
N VAL A 484 0.12 -29.79 14.24
CA VAL A 484 -1.08 -29.74 13.39
C VAL A 484 -2.29 -29.29 14.21
N LEU A 485 -3.01 -28.29 13.71
CA LEU A 485 -4.15 -27.68 14.39
C LEU A 485 -5.38 -27.67 13.48
N VAL A 486 -6.55 -27.91 14.06
CA VAL A 486 -7.84 -27.94 13.35
C VAL A 486 -8.84 -27.05 14.08
N TYR A 487 -9.34 -26.00 13.41
CA TYR A 487 -10.25 -25.02 14.01
C TYR A 487 -11.17 -24.34 12.98
N PRO A 488 -12.39 -23.91 13.35
CA PRO A 488 -12.99 -23.99 14.68
C PRO A 488 -13.42 -25.42 15.06
N ASN A 489 -13.45 -25.71 16.36
CA ASN A 489 -13.94 -26.98 16.90
C ASN A 489 -14.84 -26.69 18.13
N PRO A 490 -16.18 -26.88 18.05
CA PRO A 490 -16.91 -27.48 16.94
C PRO A 490 -16.94 -26.60 15.67
N TYR A 491 -16.93 -27.26 14.51
CA TYR A 491 -17.13 -26.63 13.20
C TYR A 491 -18.62 -26.54 12.88
N VAL A 492 -19.16 -25.32 12.89
CA VAL A 492 -20.57 -25.06 12.57
C VAL A 492 -20.74 -24.77 11.08
N LEU A 493 -21.47 -25.65 10.37
CA LEU A 493 -21.73 -25.54 8.94
C LEU A 493 -22.83 -24.51 8.68
N THR A 494 -22.44 -23.31 8.25
CA THR A 494 -23.37 -22.29 7.76
C THR A 494 -22.98 -21.83 6.37
N ALA A 495 -23.95 -21.38 5.56
CA ALA A 495 -23.70 -20.97 4.19
C ALA A 495 -22.73 -19.78 4.04
N ALA A 496 -22.64 -18.95 5.09
CA ALA A 496 -21.75 -17.79 5.16
C ALA A 496 -20.68 -17.91 6.27
N GLY A 497 -20.55 -19.08 6.89
CA GLY A 497 -19.63 -19.31 8.00
C GLY A 497 -18.18 -19.49 7.55
N PRO A 498 -17.22 -19.37 8.47
CA PRO A 498 -15.82 -19.66 8.17
C PRO A 498 -15.68 -21.14 7.78
N LYS A 499 -14.74 -21.45 6.88
CA LYS A 499 -14.36 -22.83 6.60
C LYS A 499 -13.59 -23.41 7.80
N LEU A 500 -13.59 -24.74 7.95
CA LEU A 500 -12.67 -25.41 8.86
C LEU A 500 -11.25 -25.25 8.32
N THR A 501 -10.34 -24.75 9.16
CA THR A 501 -8.92 -24.60 8.84
C THR A 501 -8.14 -25.75 9.44
N ILE A 502 -7.29 -26.37 8.62
CA ILE A 502 -6.29 -27.35 9.02
C ILE A 502 -4.94 -26.72 8.73
N THR A 503 -4.15 -26.40 9.76
CA THR A 503 -2.92 -25.61 9.66
C THR A 503 -1.73 -26.28 10.34
N ASN A 504 -0.55 -25.68 10.22
CA ASN A 504 0.74 -26.20 10.70
C ASN A 504 1.11 -27.51 10.00
N LEU A 505 0.85 -27.56 8.70
CA LEU A 505 1.18 -28.70 7.86
C LEU A 505 2.67 -28.66 7.48
N ALA A 506 3.29 -29.83 7.41
CA ALA A 506 4.61 -29.97 6.83
C ALA A 506 4.55 -29.89 5.30
N ARG A 507 5.69 -29.62 4.65
CA ARG A 507 5.78 -29.58 3.18
C ARG A 507 5.30 -30.91 2.60
N GLN A 508 4.53 -30.84 1.51
CA GLN A 508 3.96 -32.02 0.82
C GLN A 508 3.10 -32.93 1.73
N SER A 509 2.39 -32.36 2.70
CA SER A 509 1.44 -33.11 3.50
C SER A 509 0.23 -33.57 2.68
N HIS A 510 -0.21 -34.80 2.90
CA HIS A 510 -1.50 -35.30 2.43
C HIS A 510 -2.53 -35.20 3.54
N VAL A 511 -3.70 -34.62 3.24
CA VAL A 511 -4.79 -34.43 4.20
C VAL A 511 -5.99 -35.26 3.80
N ARG A 512 -6.53 -36.02 4.74
CA ARG A 512 -7.75 -36.83 4.58
C ARG A 512 -8.69 -36.58 5.74
N ILE A 513 -9.97 -36.51 5.44
CA ILE A 513 -11.03 -36.44 6.45
C ILE A 513 -11.75 -37.77 6.42
N LEU A 514 -11.87 -38.38 7.59
CA LEU A 514 -12.50 -39.67 7.81
C LEU A 514 -13.67 -39.49 8.80
N THR A 515 -14.66 -40.38 8.72
CA THR A 515 -15.62 -40.58 9.81
C THR A 515 -14.95 -41.27 11.01
N GLU A 516 -15.60 -41.31 12.17
CA GLU A 516 -15.08 -42.00 13.35
C GLU A 516 -14.86 -43.51 13.16
N ASP A 517 -15.62 -44.14 12.25
CA ASP A 517 -15.46 -45.54 11.83
C ASP A 517 -14.42 -45.73 10.71
N GLY A 518 -13.68 -44.67 10.35
CA GLY A 518 -12.53 -44.72 9.44
C GLY A 518 -12.87 -44.64 7.94
N ARG A 519 -14.12 -44.32 7.57
CA ARG A 519 -14.50 -44.19 6.16
C ARG A 519 -14.03 -42.85 5.60
N LEU A 520 -13.46 -42.87 4.40
CA LEU A 520 -13.02 -41.66 3.71
C LEU A 520 -14.20 -40.76 3.34
N VAL A 521 -14.10 -39.49 3.74
CA VAL A 521 -15.08 -38.43 3.49
C VAL A 521 -14.56 -37.45 2.45
N ARG A 522 -13.34 -36.95 2.66
CA ARG A 522 -12.67 -36.00 1.79
C ARG A 522 -11.21 -36.39 1.66
N ASN A 523 -10.70 -36.49 0.44
CA ASN A 523 -9.27 -36.60 0.17
C ASN A 523 -8.79 -35.33 -0.50
N PHE A 524 -7.94 -34.56 0.17
CA PHE A 524 -7.33 -33.39 -0.45
C PHE A 524 -6.23 -33.85 -1.40
N LEU A 525 -6.35 -33.47 -2.66
CA LEU A 525 -5.31 -33.76 -3.65
C LEU A 525 -4.05 -32.94 -3.36
N PRO A 526 -2.85 -33.36 -3.82
CA PRO A 526 -1.62 -32.61 -3.56
C PRO A 526 -1.70 -31.11 -3.91
N GLY A 527 -2.32 -30.74 -5.03
CA GLY A 527 -2.55 -29.34 -5.41
C GLY A 527 -3.58 -28.59 -4.57
N GLU A 528 -4.36 -29.27 -3.74
CA GLU A 528 -5.31 -28.68 -2.79
C GLU A 528 -4.70 -28.46 -1.40
N VAL A 529 -3.50 -29.01 -1.15
CA VAL A 529 -2.69 -28.75 0.05
C VAL A 529 -1.46 -27.99 -0.42
N PRO A 530 -1.59 -26.69 -0.72
CA PRO A 530 -0.49 -25.91 -1.29
C PRO A 530 0.65 -25.66 -0.29
N GLY A 531 0.63 -26.31 0.88
CA GLY A 531 1.60 -26.12 1.94
C GLY A 531 1.04 -26.16 3.34
N GLY A 532 1.42 -25.15 4.13
CA GLY A 532 1.23 -25.09 5.59
C GLY A 532 -0.23 -25.04 6.10
N ARG A 533 -1.24 -24.89 5.22
CA ARG A 533 -2.66 -25.04 5.59
C ARG A 533 -3.59 -25.37 4.42
N VAL A 534 -4.75 -25.94 4.76
CA VAL A 534 -5.87 -26.20 3.85
C VAL A 534 -7.22 -25.89 4.53
N PHE A 535 -8.23 -25.59 3.73
CA PHE A 535 -9.58 -25.27 4.19
C PHE A 535 -10.59 -26.33 3.76
N TRP A 536 -11.48 -26.72 4.66
CA TRP A 536 -12.59 -27.62 4.39
C TRP A 536 -13.94 -26.90 4.55
N ASP A 537 -14.78 -27.02 3.54
CA ASP A 537 -16.13 -26.44 3.50
C ASP A 537 -17.23 -27.39 4.01
N GLY A 538 -16.83 -28.52 4.61
CA GLY A 538 -17.75 -29.52 5.12
C GLY A 538 -18.38 -30.40 4.06
N ARG A 539 -17.86 -30.43 2.82
CA ARG A 539 -18.33 -31.33 1.76
C ARG A 539 -17.44 -32.56 1.60
N ASN A 540 -18.04 -33.67 1.23
CA ASN A 540 -17.32 -34.87 0.81
C ASN A 540 -16.82 -34.76 -0.63
N ASP A 541 -16.06 -35.74 -1.11
CA ASP A 541 -15.53 -35.78 -2.50
C ASP A 541 -16.60 -35.78 -3.60
N ARG A 542 -17.88 -35.99 -3.25
CA ARG A 542 -19.03 -35.89 -4.17
C ARG A 542 -19.72 -34.53 -4.11
N GLY A 543 -19.14 -33.55 -3.42
CA GLY A 543 -19.69 -32.20 -3.26
C GLY A 543 -20.89 -32.09 -2.32
N LYS A 544 -21.23 -33.15 -1.57
CA LYS A 544 -22.36 -33.14 -0.62
C LYS A 544 -21.87 -32.75 0.77
N LEU A 545 -22.61 -31.87 1.45
CA LEU A 545 -22.35 -31.56 2.85
C LEU A 545 -22.37 -32.85 3.69
N VAL A 546 -21.53 -32.90 4.70
CA VAL A 546 -21.46 -34.01 5.66
C VAL A 546 -22.43 -33.82 6.81
N ALA A 547 -22.87 -34.91 7.45
CA ALA A 547 -23.80 -34.84 8.58
C ALA A 547 -23.11 -34.32 9.85
N SER A 548 -23.90 -33.87 10.84
CA SER A 548 -23.35 -33.60 12.18
C SER A 548 -22.72 -34.87 12.76
N GLY A 549 -21.56 -34.75 13.41
CA GLY A 549 -20.83 -35.90 13.93
C GLY A 549 -19.35 -35.59 14.20
N ILE A 550 -18.63 -36.61 14.67
CA ILE A 550 -17.18 -36.53 14.86
C ILE A 550 -16.46 -37.00 13.60
N TYR A 551 -15.51 -36.19 13.15
CA TYR A 551 -14.64 -36.50 12.01
C TYR A 551 -13.18 -36.52 12.47
N LEU A 552 -12.40 -37.39 11.84
CA LEU A 552 -10.95 -37.50 12.03
C LEU A 552 -10.26 -36.81 10.86
N VAL A 553 -9.39 -35.86 11.16
CA VAL A 553 -8.46 -35.25 10.20
C VAL A 553 -7.15 -36.01 10.31
N LEU A 554 -6.82 -36.78 9.29
CA LEU A 554 -5.55 -37.49 9.13
C LEU A 554 -4.64 -36.67 8.22
N VAL A 555 -3.46 -36.35 8.73
CA VAL A 555 -2.38 -35.70 7.98
C VAL A 555 -1.20 -36.67 7.92
N THR A 556 -0.59 -36.82 6.74
CA THR A 556 0.59 -37.67 6.55
C THR A 556 1.62 -36.99 5.67
N THR A 557 2.91 -37.19 5.91
CA THR A 557 4.01 -36.73 5.03
C THR A 557 4.49 -37.85 4.10
N GLU A 558 5.26 -37.50 3.07
CA GLU A 558 5.94 -38.48 2.20
C GLU A 558 6.96 -39.34 2.98
N THR A 559 7.56 -38.78 4.03
CA THR A 559 8.51 -39.48 4.92
C THR A 559 7.84 -40.48 5.88
N GLY A 560 6.50 -40.56 5.87
CA GLY A 560 5.72 -41.51 6.66
C GLY A 560 5.31 -41.01 8.05
N GLU A 561 5.57 -39.74 8.38
CA GLU A 561 5.02 -39.14 9.60
C GLU A 561 3.48 -39.02 9.48
N SER A 562 2.76 -39.15 10.59
CA SER A 562 1.31 -38.96 10.60
C SER A 562 0.81 -38.25 11.85
N ALA A 563 -0.22 -37.43 11.70
CA ALA A 563 -0.95 -36.80 12.78
C ALA A 563 -2.46 -36.98 12.59
N ILE A 564 -3.17 -37.24 13.68
CA ILE A 564 -4.63 -37.32 13.70
C ILE A 564 -5.16 -36.23 14.63
N ARG A 565 -6.20 -35.52 14.18
CA ARG A 565 -6.99 -34.58 14.97
C ARG A 565 -8.47 -34.92 14.88
N LYS A 566 -9.24 -34.58 15.91
CA LYS A 566 -10.69 -34.80 15.95
C LYS A 566 -11.41 -33.46 15.86
N VAL A 567 -12.45 -33.39 15.05
CA VAL A 567 -13.33 -32.21 14.96
C VAL A 567 -14.79 -32.64 15.05
N ALA A 568 -15.57 -31.93 15.86
CA ALA A 568 -17.02 -32.06 15.87
C ALA A 568 -17.60 -31.15 14.79
N VAL A 569 -18.38 -31.70 13.87
CA VAL A 569 -19.12 -30.94 12.87
C VAL A 569 -20.58 -30.83 13.31
N VAL A 570 -21.12 -29.61 13.28
CA VAL A 570 -22.50 -29.29 13.67
C VAL A 570 -23.17 -28.60 12.49
N ARG A 571 -24.30 -29.14 12.03
CA ARG A 571 -25.17 -28.47 11.04
C ARG A 571 -26.17 -27.55 11.69
#